data_AF-A0A7S1ZY15-F1
#
_entry.id   AF-A0A7S1ZY15-F1
#
_cell.length_a   1.000
_cell.length_b   1.000
_cell.length_c   1.000
_cell.angle_alpha   90.00
_cell.angle_beta   90.00
_cell.angle_gamma   90.00
#
_symmetry.space_group_name_H-M   'P 1'
#
loop_
_entity.id
_entity.type
_entity.pdbx_description
1 polymer ?
#
loop_
_entity_poly.entity_id
_entity_poly.type
_entity_poly.pdbx_seq_one_letter_code
_entity_poly.pdbx_strand_id
1 'polypeptide(L)'
;NVSRTDILSPYLGRVMTAYMRQTVRLRWEDVEEGDHPMAGLMEASWADKEEYDAWLCDIRSKASQLFKFVSNTEPAMAASLIHERIRSLLALHGNGEPRDHLDPNTNQLTPLSEANVQLEGLHQPLDNVLRGMPGWALEESSGDDTRRVQIRSAVRSDLSSVANTIVTWNPADTWLKFRRATLLDALKLYWTHDSTTLAVGVDALLMYLSAQDDPKRPKLSEEIVGLRKKSGVALVSVAKRVPHLLVPWLGQLSERATALLQSDSLLPPNRMHLYEFLSCVATAVEDPVARSSFVGDVLSGALTALESPEVKAMVGSVEGLMAGLGIAQAAAIPASATEPEHVKKVVTNYVSMFSSFNQLLSVGKRCHEVAKKRPSGGIPLQNVPPASAYTAFSQENGQGQQNFPDEGPVALSDLALDDPFVPLWPRFLPTLIQTIDVCLKLWHPECQAALLKDPIQRYVLAMSDDEAYLATKQDSNTRGVFGRGGTAG
;
A
#
# COMPACT_ATOMS: atom_id res chain seq x y z
N ASN A 1 -27.62 -23.11 -2.53
CA ASN A 1 -28.95 -23.55 -2.04
C ASN A 1 -28.92 -24.70 -1.03
N VAL A 2 -27.75 -25.16 -0.55
CA VAL A 2 -27.66 -26.10 0.60
C VAL A 2 -27.83 -25.38 1.94
N SER A 3 -27.48 -24.08 2.02
CA SER A 3 -27.69 -23.23 3.21
C SER A 3 -29.16 -22.94 3.55
N ARG A 4 -30.12 -23.30 2.69
CA ARG A 4 -31.57 -23.18 2.98
C ARG A 4 -32.14 -24.35 3.78
N THR A 5 -31.35 -25.40 4.00
CA THR A 5 -31.86 -26.65 4.60
C THR A 5 -31.63 -26.77 6.11
N ASP A 6 -31.03 -25.79 6.80
CA ASP A 6 -30.66 -25.80 8.23
C ASP A 6 -29.77 -26.99 8.70
N ILE A 7 -29.58 -28.03 7.88
CA ILE A 7 -28.82 -29.25 8.19
C ILE A 7 -27.35 -28.94 8.49
N LEU A 8 -26.75 -27.99 7.77
CA LEU A 8 -25.33 -27.65 7.91
C LEU A 8 -25.05 -26.55 8.94
N SER A 9 -26.06 -25.75 9.33
CA SER A 9 -25.89 -24.61 10.23
C SER A 9 -25.21 -24.99 11.56
N PRO A 10 -25.54 -26.12 12.22
CA PRO A 10 -24.87 -26.55 13.45
C PRO A 10 -23.38 -26.87 13.30
N TYR A 11 -22.91 -27.20 12.10
CA TYR A 11 -21.52 -27.59 11.83
C TYR A 11 -20.67 -26.43 11.33
N LEU A 12 -21.28 -25.39 10.76
CA LEU A 12 -20.56 -24.24 10.19
C LEU A 12 -19.60 -23.59 11.20
N GLY A 13 -20.03 -23.45 12.45
CA GLY A 13 -19.17 -22.89 13.49
C GLY A 13 -17.92 -23.73 13.74
N ARG A 14 -18.06 -25.06 13.82
CA ARG A 14 -16.92 -25.97 14.01
C ARG A 14 -15.96 -25.93 12.82
N VAL A 15 -16.49 -25.90 11.60
CA VAL A 15 -15.69 -25.80 10.38
C VAL A 15 -14.94 -24.47 10.35
N MET A 16 -15.61 -23.36 10.65
CA MET A 16 -14.99 -22.04 10.69
C MET A 16 -13.88 -21.95 11.74
N THR A 17 -14.12 -22.46 12.96
CA THR A 17 -13.09 -22.54 14.01
C THR A 17 -11.91 -23.40 13.58
N ALA A 18 -12.14 -24.53 12.92
CA ALA A 18 -11.07 -25.40 12.42
C ALA A 18 -10.20 -24.66 11.40
N TYR A 19 -10.80 -24.01 10.40
CA TYR A 19 -10.05 -23.23 9.42
C TYR A 19 -9.31 -22.03 10.04
N MET A 20 -9.89 -21.34 11.04
CA MET A 20 -9.18 -20.26 11.76
C MET A 20 -7.95 -20.75 12.53
N ARG A 21 -7.90 -22.02 12.93
CA ARG A 21 -6.71 -22.62 13.56
C ARG A 21 -5.68 -23.00 12.50
N GLN A 22 -6.13 -23.55 11.37
CA GLN A 22 -5.26 -23.99 10.27
C GLN A 22 -4.70 -22.83 9.42
N THR A 23 -5.20 -21.60 9.59
CA THR A 23 -4.58 -20.41 8.98
C THR A 23 -3.30 -19.98 9.69
N VAL A 24 -2.99 -20.52 10.87
CA VAL A 24 -1.73 -20.25 11.57
C VAL A 24 -0.61 -21.03 10.86
N ARG A 25 0.48 -20.34 10.55
CA ARG A 25 1.65 -20.96 9.89
C ARG A 25 2.40 -21.80 10.91
N LEU A 26 2.81 -23.00 10.52
CA LEU A 26 3.70 -23.82 11.34
C LEU A 26 5.13 -23.32 11.25
N ARG A 27 5.89 -23.48 12.33
CA ARG A 27 7.34 -23.31 12.30
C ARG A 27 7.92 -24.56 11.68
N TRP A 28 8.46 -24.41 10.46
CA TRP A 28 9.01 -25.55 9.72
C TRP A 28 10.27 -26.10 10.39
N GLU A 29 11.03 -25.26 11.08
CA GLU A 29 12.18 -25.66 11.90
C GLU A 29 11.75 -26.69 12.96
N ASP A 30 10.65 -26.47 13.69
CA ASP A 30 10.10 -27.45 14.63
C ASP A 30 9.70 -28.78 13.96
N VAL A 31 9.36 -28.77 12.67
CA VAL A 31 9.06 -29.98 11.91
C VAL A 31 10.35 -30.73 11.59
N GLU A 32 11.35 -30.04 11.05
CA GLU A 32 12.66 -30.61 10.72
C GLU A 32 13.43 -31.12 11.95
N GLU A 33 13.25 -30.47 13.09
CA GLU A 33 13.87 -30.85 14.37
C GLU A 33 13.08 -31.95 15.10
N GLY A 34 11.86 -32.28 14.63
CA GLY A 34 11.00 -33.30 15.24
C GLY A 34 10.26 -32.85 16.51
N ASP A 35 10.34 -31.56 16.85
CA ASP A 35 9.71 -30.97 18.02
C ASP A 35 8.21 -30.73 17.84
N HIS A 36 7.74 -30.63 16.59
CA HIS A 36 6.32 -30.49 16.29
C HIS A 36 5.58 -31.83 16.50
N PRO A 37 4.44 -31.87 17.23
CA PRO A 37 3.71 -33.12 17.50
C PRO A 37 3.24 -33.91 16.27
N MET A 38 3.19 -33.24 15.11
CA MET A 38 2.82 -33.85 13.83
C MET A 38 3.99 -33.93 12.84
N ALA A 39 5.24 -33.73 13.27
CA ALA A 39 6.41 -33.65 12.39
C ALA A 39 6.46 -34.77 11.34
N GLY A 40 6.34 -36.04 11.77
CA GLY A 40 6.38 -37.17 10.84
C GLY A 40 5.23 -37.22 9.81
N LEU A 41 4.07 -36.63 10.11
CA LEU A 41 3.00 -36.47 9.11
C LEU A 41 3.33 -35.33 8.14
N MET A 42 3.88 -34.23 8.65
CA MET A 42 4.22 -33.05 7.84
C MET A 42 5.37 -33.38 6.86
N GLU A 43 6.44 -34.04 7.32
CA GLU A 43 7.55 -34.49 6.47
C GLU A 43 7.12 -35.54 5.43
N ALA A 44 6.10 -36.35 5.74
CA ALA A 44 5.51 -37.27 4.76
C ALA A 44 4.59 -36.58 3.75
N SER A 45 4.13 -35.35 4.04
CA SER A 45 3.17 -34.60 3.23
C SER A 45 3.82 -33.57 2.31
N TRP A 46 4.95 -32.98 2.71
CA TRP A 46 5.69 -31.98 1.94
C TRP A 46 7.20 -32.23 2.02
N ALA A 47 7.90 -32.00 0.91
CA ALA A 47 9.34 -32.23 0.82
C ALA A 47 10.17 -31.17 1.55
N ASP A 48 9.68 -29.91 1.56
CA ASP A 48 10.37 -28.77 2.14
C ASP A 48 9.39 -27.66 2.58
N LYS A 49 9.97 -26.61 3.17
CA LYS A 49 9.25 -25.43 3.63
C LYS A 49 8.54 -24.70 2.50
N GLU A 50 9.16 -24.63 1.32
CA GLU A 50 8.61 -23.95 0.15
C GLU A 50 7.32 -24.62 -0.33
N GLU A 51 7.29 -25.96 -0.38
CA GLU A 51 6.09 -26.73 -0.75
C GLU A 51 4.99 -26.58 0.30
N TYR A 52 5.34 -26.63 1.58
CA TYR A 52 4.39 -26.37 2.68
C TYR A 52 3.81 -24.95 2.61
N ASP A 53 4.65 -23.93 2.40
CA ASP A 53 4.22 -22.54 2.28
C ASP A 53 3.27 -22.36 1.07
N ALA A 54 3.57 -23.01 -0.05
CA ALA A 54 2.70 -23.00 -1.23
C ALA A 54 1.32 -23.63 -0.96
N TRP A 55 1.30 -24.77 -0.27
CA TRP A 55 0.05 -25.42 0.16
C TRP A 55 -0.73 -24.56 1.15
N LEU A 56 -0.06 -23.98 2.14
CA LEU A 56 -0.69 -23.10 3.14
C LEU A 56 -1.30 -21.87 2.46
N CYS A 57 -0.63 -21.31 1.46
CA CYS A 57 -1.16 -20.22 0.64
C CYS A 57 -2.47 -20.61 -0.08
N ASP A 58 -2.56 -21.80 -0.69
CA ASP A 58 -3.81 -22.26 -1.32
C ASP A 58 -4.92 -22.47 -0.29
N ILE A 59 -4.63 -23.13 0.84
CA ILE A 59 -5.61 -23.31 1.92
C ILE A 59 -6.12 -21.98 2.45
N ARG A 60 -5.22 -21.03 2.73
CA ARG A 60 -5.58 -19.67 3.16
C ARG A 60 -6.50 -19.00 2.11
N SER A 61 -6.21 -19.18 0.83
CA SER A 61 -7.05 -18.67 -0.27
C SER A 61 -8.47 -19.28 -0.25
N LYS A 62 -8.59 -20.61 -0.12
CA LYS A 62 -9.90 -21.29 -0.03
C LYS A 62 -10.66 -20.93 1.26
N ALA A 63 -9.97 -20.87 2.40
CA ALA A 63 -10.54 -20.46 3.68
C ALA A 63 -11.12 -19.04 3.62
N SER A 64 -10.50 -18.14 2.86
CA SER A 64 -11.02 -16.79 2.64
C SER A 64 -12.41 -16.78 2.00
N GLN A 65 -12.67 -17.69 1.06
CA GLN A 65 -13.98 -17.83 0.42
C GLN A 65 -15.01 -18.38 1.40
N LEU A 66 -14.62 -19.36 2.22
CA LEU A 66 -15.45 -19.93 3.27
C LEU A 66 -15.84 -18.86 4.30
N PHE A 67 -14.88 -18.09 4.83
CA PHE A 67 -15.16 -17.03 5.80
C PHE A 67 -16.15 -16.02 5.25
N LYS A 68 -15.97 -15.55 4.01
CA LYS A 68 -16.91 -14.62 3.37
C LYS A 68 -18.31 -15.21 3.23
N PHE A 69 -18.39 -16.47 2.81
CA PHE A 69 -19.66 -17.16 2.63
C PHE A 69 -20.40 -17.31 3.97
N VAL A 70 -19.72 -17.79 5.02
CA VAL A 70 -20.33 -17.96 6.35
C VAL A 70 -20.74 -16.61 6.94
N SER A 71 -19.93 -15.56 6.81
CA SER A 71 -20.31 -14.21 7.26
C SER A 71 -21.51 -13.64 6.52
N ASN A 72 -21.72 -14.01 5.25
CA ASN A 72 -22.89 -13.60 4.50
C ASN A 72 -24.16 -14.34 4.96
N THR A 73 -24.05 -15.65 5.21
CA THR A 73 -25.20 -16.51 5.54
C THR A 73 -25.57 -16.52 7.02
N GLU A 74 -24.57 -16.48 7.90
CA GLU A 74 -24.68 -16.61 9.36
C GLU A 74 -23.84 -15.51 10.07
N PRO A 75 -24.17 -14.23 9.87
CA PRO A 75 -23.34 -13.10 10.31
C PRO A 75 -23.12 -13.05 11.83
N ALA A 76 -24.15 -13.34 12.64
CA ALA A 76 -24.03 -13.35 14.10
C ALA A 76 -23.04 -14.41 14.60
N MET A 77 -23.10 -15.62 14.05
CA MET A 77 -22.16 -16.69 14.40
C MET A 77 -20.73 -16.33 13.97
N ALA A 78 -20.56 -15.81 12.74
CA ALA A 78 -19.25 -15.39 12.25
C ALA A 78 -18.62 -14.28 13.12
N ALA A 79 -19.41 -13.26 13.50
CA ALA A 79 -18.98 -12.17 14.38
C ALA A 79 -18.60 -12.68 15.79
N SER A 80 -19.42 -13.55 16.36
CA SER A 80 -19.16 -14.14 17.68
C SER A 80 -17.89 -14.99 17.71
N LEU A 81 -17.67 -15.84 16.69
CA LEU A 81 -16.48 -16.69 16.60
C LEU A 81 -15.19 -15.88 16.41
N ILE A 82 -15.20 -14.84 15.57
CA ILE A 82 -14.01 -13.98 15.42
C ILE A 82 -13.74 -13.19 16.69
N HIS A 83 -14.80 -12.71 17.38
CA HIS A 83 -14.68 -12.03 18.66
C HIS A 83 -14.05 -12.96 19.72
N GLU A 84 -14.57 -14.18 19.88
CA GLU A 84 -14.02 -15.15 20.82
C GLU A 84 -12.57 -15.50 20.49
N ARG A 85 -12.24 -15.72 19.22
CA ARG A 85 -10.87 -16.05 18.79
C ARG A 85 -9.89 -14.93 19.08
N ILE A 86 -10.24 -13.68 18.75
CA ILE A 86 -9.39 -12.50 19.02
C ILE A 86 -9.20 -12.32 20.53
N ARG A 87 -10.29 -12.37 21.30
CA ARG A 87 -10.24 -12.25 22.77
C ARG A 87 -9.35 -13.34 23.38
N SER A 88 -9.50 -14.59 22.94
CA SER A 88 -8.72 -15.72 23.46
C SER A 88 -7.24 -15.60 23.13
N LEU A 89 -6.88 -15.26 21.88
CA LEU A 89 -5.48 -15.14 21.50
C LEU A 89 -4.81 -13.92 22.14
N LEU A 90 -5.49 -12.79 22.26
CA LEU A 90 -4.93 -11.62 22.93
C LEU A 90 -4.81 -11.83 24.44
N ALA A 91 -5.71 -12.61 25.06
CA ALA A 91 -5.55 -12.98 26.47
C ALA A 91 -4.34 -13.89 26.70
N LEU A 92 -4.01 -14.78 25.75
CA LEU A 92 -2.91 -15.73 25.88
C LEU A 92 -1.55 -15.17 25.43
N HIS A 93 -1.55 -14.39 24.34
CA HIS A 93 -0.35 -13.96 23.62
C HIS A 93 -0.22 -12.45 23.46
N GLY A 94 -1.20 -11.66 23.90
CA GLY A 94 -1.23 -10.21 23.67
C GLY A 94 -0.09 -9.44 24.34
N ASN A 95 0.48 -9.98 25.42
CA ASN A 95 1.67 -9.45 26.08
C ASN A 95 2.98 -10.10 25.60
N GLY A 96 2.91 -10.98 24.59
CA GLY A 96 4.06 -11.68 24.05
C GLY A 96 4.43 -12.99 24.74
N GLU A 97 3.51 -13.58 25.50
CA GLU A 97 3.71 -14.91 26.07
C GLU A 97 3.35 -16.04 25.07
N PRO A 98 4.01 -17.21 25.11
CA PRO A 98 5.26 -17.45 25.84
C PRO A 98 6.38 -16.56 25.28
N ARG A 99 7.29 -16.12 26.15
CA ARG A 99 8.46 -15.32 25.77
C ARG A 99 9.54 -16.18 25.11
N ASP A 100 9.19 -16.81 23.99
CA ASP A 100 10.05 -17.67 23.18
C ASP A 100 10.66 -16.93 21.98
N HIS A 101 11.70 -17.52 21.37
CA HIS A 101 12.44 -16.98 20.22
C HIS A 101 12.71 -15.46 20.34
N LEU A 102 13.48 -15.09 21.36
CA LEU A 102 13.83 -13.71 21.66
C LEU A 102 15.12 -13.31 20.94
N ASP A 103 15.19 -12.08 20.44
CA ASP A 103 16.43 -11.50 19.97
C ASP A 103 17.40 -11.38 21.16
N PRO A 104 18.62 -11.96 21.08
CA PRO A 104 19.54 -12.02 22.21
C PRO A 104 20.08 -10.64 22.61
N ASN A 105 19.99 -9.64 21.75
CA ASN A 105 20.51 -8.29 21.97
C ASN A 105 19.44 -7.33 22.50
N THR A 106 18.20 -7.46 22.06
CA THR A 106 17.10 -6.54 22.42
C THR A 106 16.10 -7.13 23.38
N ASN A 107 16.13 -8.45 23.58
CA ASN A 107 15.11 -9.20 24.32
C ASN A 107 13.69 -8.95 23.75
N GLN A 108 13.57 -8.59 22.48
CA GLN A 108 12.29 -8.48 21.78
C GLN A 108 11.90 -9.82 21.19
N LEU A 109 10.60 -10.07 21.03
CA LEU A 109 10.12 -11.21 20.24
C LEU A 109 10.65 -11.13 18.81
N THR A 110 10.98 -12.27 18.22
CA THR A 110 11.34 -12.39 16.79
C THR A 110 10.13 -12.83 15.95
N PRO A 111 10.23 -12.89 14.59
CA PRO A 111 9.17 -13.41 13.74
C PRO A 111 8.74 -14.85 14.08
N LEU A 112 9.63 -15.64 14.68
CA LEU A 112 9.42 -17.05 15.00
C LEU A 112 8.72 -17.27 16.35
N SER A 113 8.52 -16.22 17.14
CA SER A 113 7.84 -16.37 18.43
C SER A 113 6.41 -16.85 18.27
N GLU A 114 5.97 -17.72 19.17
CA GLU A 114 4.64 -18.33 19.14
C GLU A 114 3.56 -17.25 19.18
N ALA A 115 3.75 -16.22 20.03
CA ALA A 115 2.85 -15.08 20.11
C ALA A 115 2.67 -14.36 18.76
N ASN A 116 3.77 -14.11 18.04
CA ASN A 116 3.73 -13.46 16.74
C ASN A 116 3.02 -14.32 15.67
N VAL A 117 3.33 -15.61 15.64
CA VAL A 117 2.79 -16.56 14.66
C VAL A 117 1.29 -16.79 14.88
N GLN A 118 0.85 -16.96 16.13
CA GLN A 118 -0.58 -17.11 16.46
C GLN A 118 -1.39 -15.85 16.09
N LEU A 119 -0.85 -14.66 16.37
CA LEU A 119 -1.53 -13.39 16.09
C LEU A 119 -1.50 -13.02 14.60
N GLU A 120 -0.53 -13.49 13.82
CA GLU A 120 -0.59 -13.43 12.34
C GLU A 120 -1.88 -14.05 11.81
N GLY A 121 -2.23 -15.23 12.34
CA GLY A 121 -3.38 -16.02 11.90
C GLY A 121 -4.73 -15.34 12.10
N LEU A 122 -4.80 -14.19 12.79
CA LEU A 122 -6.03 -13.43 13.00
C LEU A 122 -6.42 -12.53 11.82
N HIS A 123 -5.44 -11.99 11.08
CA HIS A 123 -5.71 -10.94 10.10
C HIS A 123 -6.64 -11.42 8.99
N GLN A 124 -6.32 -12.56 8.39
CA GLN A 124 -7.07 -13.08 7.25
C GLN A 124 -8.50 -13.48 7.63
N PRO A 125 -8.76 -14.21 8.73
CA PRO A 125 -10.12 -14.44 9.21
C PRO A 125 -10.88 -13.14 9.46
N LEU A 126 -10.30 -12.17 10.17
CA LEU A 126 -10.96 -10.90 10.47
C LEU A 126 -11.33 -10.12 9.20
N ASP A 127 -10.38 -9.89 8.30
CA ASP A 127 -10.60 -9.14 7.07
C ASP A 127 -11.67 -9.81 6.20
N ASN A 128 -11.65 -11.14 6.07
CA ASN A 128 -12.63 -11.85 5.25
C ASN A 128 -14.02 -11.93 5.90
N VAL A 129 -14.10 -12.02 7.23
CA VAL A 129 -15.39 -11.94 7.94
C VAL A 129 -16.03 -10.59 7.72
N LEU A 130 -15.26 -9.50 7.87
CA LEU A 130 -15.75 -8.14 7.62
C LEU A 130 -16.15 -7.93 6.15
N ARG A 131 -15.42 -8.50 5.18
CA ARG A 131 -15.78 -8.43 3.75
C ARG A 131 -17.01 -9.24 3.37
N GLY A 132 -17.28 -10.33 4.07
CA GLY A 132 -18.44 -11.19 3.81
C GLY A 132 -19.73 -10.67 4.45
N MET A 133 -19.61 -9.79 5.44
CA MET A 133 -20.74 -9.27 6.20
C MET A 133 -21.71 -8.51 5.28
N PRO A 134 -23.01 -8.83 5.30
CA PRO A 134 -23.98 -8.12 4.49
C PRO A 134 -24.33 -6.76 5.13
N GLY A 135 -24.57 -5.73 4.31
CA GLY A 135 -24.87 -4.37 4.80
C GLY A 135 -26.01 -4.32 5.82
N TRP A 136 -27.07 -5.11 5.61
CA TRP A 136 -28.20 -5.17 6.55
C TRP A 136 -27.82 -5.66 7.95
N ALA A 137 -26.73 -6.41 8.12
CA ALA A 137 -26.27 -6.87 9.43
C ALA A 137 -25.52 -5.79 10.22
N LEU A 138 -25.17 -4.67 9.58
CA LEU A 138 -24.42 -3.56 10.18
C LEU A 138 -25.20 -2.24 10.16
N GLU A 139 -26.04 -2.02 9.15
CA GLU A 139 -26.81 -0.80 8.92
C GLU A 139 -28.23 -0.90 9.49
N GLU A 140 -28.70 0.18 10.12
CA GLU A 140 -30.09 0.30 10.55
C GLU A 140 -30.99 0.55 9.32
N SER A 141 -32.07 -0.22 9.20
CA SER A 141 -33.06 -0.01 8.14
C SER A 141 -34.49 0.01 8.71
N SER A 142 -35.31 0.92 8.18
CA SER A 142 -36.72 1.02 8.52
C SER A 142 -37.47 -0.11 7.82
N GLY A 143 -37.99 -1.08 8.59
CA GLY A 143 -38.76 -2.21 8.06
C GLY A 143 -38.14 -3.59 8.25
N ASP A 144 -37.07 -3.72 9.05
CA ASP A 144 -36.54 -5.03 9.39
C ASP A 144 -37.45 -5.85 10.29
N ASP A 145 -37.56 -7.14 9.99
CA ASP A 145 -38.15 -8.12 10.89
C ASP A 145 -37.32 -8.24 12.19
N THR A 146 -38.00 -8.59 13.28
CA THR A 146 -37.46 -8.71 14.64
C THR A 146 -36.20 -9.59 14.68
N ARG A 147 -36.17 -10.68 13.89
CA ARG A 147 -35.00 -11.56 13.78
C ARG A 147 -33.75 -10.84 13.23
N ARG A 148 -33.90 -10.00 12.20
CA ARG A 148 -32.77 -9.24 11.63
C ARG A 148 -32.26 -8.19 12.60
N VAL A 149 -33.16 -7.54 13.34
CA VAL A 149 -32.80 -6.58 14.40
C VAL A 149 -31.97 -7.27 15.49
N GLN A 150 -32.37 -8.45 15.94
CA GLN A 150 -31.61 -9.23 16.93
C GLN A 150 -30.23 -9.63 16.41
N ILE A 151 -30.15 -10.16 15.18
CA ILE A 151 -28.87 -10.52 14.55
C ILE A 151 -27.96 -9.31 14.43
N ARG A 152 -28.47 -8.17 13.95
CA ARG A 152 -27.71 -6.92 13.83
C ARG A 152 -27.17 -6.45 15.17
N SER A 153 -28.01 -6.46 16.21
CA SER A 153 -27.60 -6.06 17.56
C SER A 153 -26.43 -6.91 18.07
N ALA A 154 -26.52 -8.25 17.90
CA ALA A 154 -25.44 -9.17 18.27
C ALA A 154 -24.16 -8.90 17.47
N VAL A 155 -24.27 -8.78 16.13
CA VAL A 155 -23.13 -8.50 15.24
C VAL A 155 -22.44 -7.19 15.62
N ARG A 156 -23.19 -6.10 15.81
CA ARG A 156 -22.62 -4.79 16.17
C ARG A 156 -21.94 -4.85 17.53
N SER A 157 -22.55 -5.53 18.50
CA SER A 157 -21.95 -5.72 19.84
C SER A 157 -20.60 -6.45 19.74
N ASP A 158 -20.55 -7.59 19.05
CA ASP A 158 -19.33 -8.39 18.93
C ASP A 158 -18.23 -7.66 18.14
N LEU A 159 -18.57 -7.01 17.02
CA LEU A 159 -17.58 -6.29 16.22
C LEU A 159 -17.09 -5.01 16.90
N SER A 160 -17.95 -4.32 17.65
CA SER A 160 -17.53 -3.18 18.48
C SER A 160 -16.56 -3.63 19.56
N SER A 161 -16.82 -4.77 20.21
CA SER A 161 -15.88 -5.38 21.18
C SER A 161 -14.55 -5.73 20.52
N VAL A 162 -14.56 -6.32 19.32
CA VAL A 162 -13.35 -6.61 18.53
C VAL A 162 -12.56 -5.34 18.24
N ALA A 163 -13.22 -4.30 17.72
CA ALA A 163 -12.58 -3.03 17.38
C ALA A 163 -11.96 -2.38 18.61
N ASN A 164 -12.70 -2.30 19.72
CA ASN A 164 -12.21 -1.79 21.00
C ASN A 164 -11.02 -2.59 21.52
N THR A 165 -11.07 -3.93 21.45
CA THR A 165 -9.98 -4.80 21.91
C THR A 165 -8.70 -4.55 21.11
N ILE A 166 -8.77 -4.51 19.78
CA ILE A 166 -7.59 -4.27 18.91
C ILE A 166 -7.03 -2.86 19.12
N VAL A 167 -7.91 -1.87 19.24
CA VAL A 167 -7.52 -0.46 19.34
C VAL A 167 -6.96 -0.13 20.73
N THR A 168 -7.41 -0.79 21.80
CA THR A 168 -6.87 -0.59 23.16
C THR A 168 -5.65 -1.46 23.45
N TRP A 169 -5.48 -2.57 22.72
CA TRP A 169 -4.28 -3.42 22.84
C TRP A 169 -3.02 -2.63 22.47
N ASN A 170 -2.11 -2.42 23.42
CA ASN A 170 -0.88 -1.66 23.21
C ASN A 170 0.35 -2.52 23.53
N PRO A 171 0.80 -3.39 22.61
CA PRO A 171 1.91 -4.29 22.88
C PRO A 171 3.26 -3.55 22.94
N ALA A 172 4.17 -4.07 23.75
CA ALA A 172 5.53 -3.56 23.88
C ALA A 172 6.43 -3.97 22.70
N ASP A 173 6.38 -5.26 22.31
CA ASP A 173 7.23 -5.83 21.26
C ASP A 173 6.89 -5.30 19.87
N THR A 174 7.93 -5.04 19.07
CA THR A 174 7.83 -4.49 17.70
C THR A 174 7.01 -5.37 16.78
N TRP A 175 7.20 -6.68 16.83
CA TRP A 175 6.44 -7.63 16.01
C TRP A 175 4.95 -7.66 16.39
N LEU A 176 4.61 -7.50 17.66
CA LEU A 176 3.22 -7.40 18.09
C LEU A 176 2.58 -6.07 17.67
N LYS A 177 3.32 -4.95 17.70
CA LYS A 177 2.88 -3.68 17.09
C LYS A 177 2.62 -3.85 15.59
N PHE A 178 3.45 -4.62 14.90
CA PHE A 178 3.26 -4.95 13.48
C PHE A 178 1.95 -5.75 13.27
N ARG A 179 1.67 -6.74 14.13
CA ARG A 179 0.39 -7.48 14.08
C ARG A 179 -0.80 -6.57 14.37
N ARG A 180 -0.72 -5.70 15.37
CA ARG A 180 -1.76 -4.70 15.63
C ARG A 180 -2.01 -3.79 14.42
N ALA A 181 -0.95 -3.24 13.80
CA ALA A 181 -1.08 -2.42 12.59
C ALA A 181 -1.77 -3.17 11.45
N THR A 182 -1.54 -4.48 11.35
CA THR A 182 -2.19 -5.37 10.38
C THR A 182 -3.67 -5.62 10.69
N LEU A 183 -4.04 -5.73 11.96
CA LEU A 183 -5.44 -5.86 12.38
C LEU A 183 -6.21 -4.54 12.23
N LEU A 184 -5.59 -3.39 12.55
CA LEU A 184 -6.18 -2.06 12.35
C LEU A 184 -6.55 -1.82 10.87
N ASP A 185 -5.72 -2.30 9.95
CA ASP A 185 -6.00 -2.24 8.51
C ASP A 185 -7.30 -2.99 8.10
N ALA A 186 -7.65 -4.07 8.78
CA ALA A 186 -8.89 -4.80 8.52
C ALA A 186 -10.13 -4.02 9.00
N LEU A 187 -10.00 -3.25 10.10
CA LEU A 187 -11.10 -2.48 10.68
C LEU A 187 -11.61 -1.34 9.78
N LYS A 188 -10.92 -0.99 8.70
CA LYS A 188 -11.43 -0.04 7.68
C LYS A 188 -12.81 -0.41 7.14
N LEU A 189 -13.15 -1.69 7.14
CA LEU A 189 -14.46 -2.20 6.70
C LEU A 189 -15.52 -2.07 7.80
N TYR A 190 -15.13 -2.13 9.06
CA TYR A 190 -16.02 -1.89 10.19
C TYR A 190 -16.30 -0.40 10.37
N TRP A 191 -15.26 0.44 10.23
CA TRP A 191 -15.35 1.88 10.43
C TRP A 191 -16.26 2.61 9.44
N THR A 192 -16.66 1.99 8.32
CA THR A 192 -17.73 2.53 7.46
C THR A 192 -19.10 2.54 8.14
N HIS A 193 -19.28 1.73 9.19
CA HIS A 193 -20.55 1.58 9.91
C HIS A 193 -20.51 2.16 11.33
N ASP A 194 -19.35 2.09 12.00
CA ASP A 194 -19.15 2.67 13.33
C ASP A 194 -17.72 3.24 13.43
N SER A 195 -17.62 4.56 13.51
CA SER A 195 -16.35 5.31 13.52
C SER A 195 -15.80 5.60 14.92
N THR A 196 -16.43 5.12 15.99
CA THR A 196 -16.07 5.47 17.38
C THR A 196 -14.60 5.21 17.72
N THR A 197 -14.01 4.15 17.16
CA THR A 197 -12.61 3.76 17.39
C THR A 197 -11.64 4.19 16.29
N LEU A 198 -12.13 4.84 15.22
CA LEU A 198 -11.35 5.20 14.04
C LEU A 198 -10.19 6.14 14.40
N ALA A 199 -10.46 7.20 15.16
CA ALA A 199 -9.46 8.21 15.51
C ALA A 199 -8.28 7.59 16.27
N VAL A 200 -8.56 6.73 17.26
CA VAL A 200 -7.53 6.06 18.06
C VAL A 200 -6.74 5.05 17.22
N GLY A 201 -7.40 4.35 16.28
CA GLY A 201 -6.73 3.46 15.34
C GLY A 201 -5.78 4.20 14.40
N VAL A 202 -6.20 5.33 13.83
CA VAL A 202 -5.37 6.18 12.97
C VAL A 202 -4.20 6.78 13.74
N ASP A 203 -4.43 7.24 14.97
CA ASP A 203 -3.39 7.76 15.86
C ASP A 203 -2.30 6.70 16.11
N ALA A 204 -2.68 5.47 16.43
CA ALA A 204 -1.73 4.38 16.65
C ALA A 204 -0.85 4.11 15.40
N LEU A 205 -1.44 4.15 14.20
CA LEU A 205 -0.68 3.97 12.95
C LEU A 205 0.28 5.15 12.68
N LEU A 206 -0.14 6.39 12.95
CA LEU A 206 0.74 7.56 12.84
C LEU A 206 1.90 7.50 13.84
N MET A 207 1.64 7.06 15.07
CA MET A 207 2.68 6.83 16.07
C MET A 207 3.69 5.77 15.62
N TYR A 208 3.24 4.71 14.95
CA TYR A 208 4.15 3.68 14.44
C TYR A 208 5.03 4.14 13.27
N LEU A 209 4.65 5.20 12.54
CA LEU A 209 5.51 5.80 11.52
C LEU A 209 6.78 6.45 12.11
N SER A 210 6.74 6.89 13.37
CA SER A 210 7.88 7.48 14.08
C SER A 210 8.59 6.49 15.01
N ALA A 211 8.16 5.23 15.08
CA ALA A 211 8.73 4.20 15.95
C ALA A 211 10.24 4.05 15.74
N GLN A 212 11.03 4.07 16.80
CA GLN A 212 12.50 3.93 16.74
C GLN A 212 12.93 2.60 17.35
N ASP A 213 14.15 2.16 17.04
CA ASP A 213 14.77 1.05 17.76
C ASP A 213 14.97 1.40 19.24
N ASP A 214 14.82 0.38 20.08
CA ASP A 214 15.18 0.44 21.50
C ASP A 214 16.09 -0.76 21.82
N PRO A 215 17.38 -0.54 22.12
CA PRO A 215 18.09 0.75 22.16
C PRO A 215 18.26 1.38 20.77
N LYS A 216 18.37 2.72 20.72
CA LYS A 216 18.53 3.47 19.46
C LYS A 216 19.77 3.00 18.68
N ARG A 217 19.59 2.72 17.40
CA ARG A 217 20.65 2.29 16.46
C ARG A 217 20.97 3.39 15.43
N PRO A 218 22.20 3.42 14.86
CA PRO A 218 22.56 4.37 13.80
C PRO A 218 21.74 4.18 12.52
N LYS A 219 21.33 2.93 12.24
CA LYS A 219 20.41 2.56 11.16
C LYS A 219 19.24 1.82 11.77
N LEU A 220 18.04 2.08 11.25
CA LEU A 220 16.84 1.39 11.71
C LEU A 220 16.94 -0.11 11.44
N SER A 221 16.50 -0.94 12.40
CA SER A 221 16.33 -2.38 12.16
C SER A 221 15.30 -2.64 11.06
N GLU A 222 15.44 -3.79 10.39
CA GLU A 222 14.47 -4.23 9.37
C GLU A 222 13.06 -4.37 9.95
N GLU A 223 12.96 -4.66 11.24
CA GLU A 223 11.70 -4.86 11.98
C GLU A 223 10.96 -3.53 12.15
N ILE A 224 11.68 -2.48 12.58
CA ILE A 224 11.13 -1.13 12.65
C ILE A 224 10.80 -0.59 11.26
N VAL A 225 11.67 -0.85 10.27
CA VAL A 225 11.39 -0.51 8.86
C VAL A 225 10.10 -1.19 8.38
N GLY A 226 9.92 -2.47 8.69
CA GLY A 226 8.72 -3.25 8.39
C GLY A 226 7.47 -2.70 9.06
N LEU A 227 7.54 -2.39 10.36
CA LEU A 227 6.45 -1.78 11.13
C LEU A 227 6.04 -0.44 10.51
N ARG A 228 7.00 0.45 10.26
CA ARG A 228 6.74 1.75 9.63
C ARG A 228 6.09 1.56 8.26
N LYS A 229 6.64 0.69 7.40
CA LYS A 229 6.09 0.42 6.07
C LYS A 229 4.64 -0.07 6.14
N LYS A 230 4.37 -1.08 6.98
CA LYS A 230 3.00 -1.61 7.15
C LYS A 230 2.03 -0.55 7.68
N SER A 231 2.47 0.28 8.61
CA SER A 231 1.65 1.34 9.19
C SER A 231 1.28 2.41 8.15
N GLY A 232 2.23 2.79 7.29
CA GLY A 232 1.97 3.69 6.17
C GLY A 232 0.98 3.10 5.16
N VAL A 233 1.15 1.83 4.79
CA VAL A 233 0.21 1.13 3.89
C VAL A 233 -1.20 1.06 4.50
N ALA A 234 -1.30 0.73 5.79
CA ALA A 234 -2.57 0.66 6.51
C ALA A 234 -3.27 2.03 6.56
N LEU A 235 -2.54 3.12 6.85
CA LEU A 235 -3.08 4.48 6.84
C LEU A 235 -3.71 4.84 5.50
N VAL A 236 -2.98 4.62 4.41
CA VAL A 236 -3.51 4.85 3.05
C VAL A 236 -4.73 3.98 2.80
N SER A 237 -4.69 2.70 3.17
CA SER A 237 -5.82 1.80 2.94
C SER A 237 -7.07 2.20 3.72
N VAL A 238 -6.92 2.69 4.95
CA VAL A 238 -8.02 3.20 5.78
C VAL A 238 -8.59 4.48 5.15
N ALA A 239 -7.72 5.44 4.82
CA ALA A 239 -8.14 6.71 4.23
C ALA A 239 -8.82 6.54 2.86
N LYS A 240 -8.43 5.55 2.05
CA LYS A 240 -9.17 5.22 0.82
C LYS A 240 -10.60 4.73 1.06
N ARG A 241 -10.85 4.08 2.19
CA ARG A 241 -12.12 3.43 2.49
C ARG A 241 -13.10 4.37 3.19
N VAL A 242 -12.61 5.15 4.16
CA VAL A 242 -13.41 6.06 5.00
C VAL A 242 -12.88 7.51 4.98
N PRO A 243 -12.58 8.12 3.82
CA PRO A 243 -11.97 9.44 3.80
C PRO A 243 -12.87 10.52 4.41
N HIS A 244 -14.19 10.45 4.16
CA HIS A 244 -15.20 11.38 4.67
C HIS A 244 -15.27 11.39 6.21
N LEU A 245 -15.01 10.26 6.86
CA LEU A 245 -14.99 10.16 8.32
C LEU A 245 -13.72 10.79 8.93
N LEU A 246 -12.68 10.99 8.13
CA LEU A 246 -11.41 11.60 8.55
C LEU A 246 -11.36 13.12 8.32
N VAL A 247 -12.22 13.65 7.44
CA VAL A 247 -12.30 15.09 7.13
C VAL A 247 -12.44 15.98 8.38
N PRO A 248 -13.27 15.64 9.40
CA PRO A 248 -13.38 16.46 10.61
C PRO A 248 -12.06 16.64 11.38
N TRP A 249 -11.10 15.74 11.19
CA TRP A 249 -9.79 15.79 11.83
C TRP A 249 -8.66 16.19 10.88
N LEU A 250 -8.98 16.61 9.64
CA LEU A 250 -7.98 16.88 8.59
C LEU A 250 -6.91 17.89 9.04
N GLY A 251 -7.29 18.94 9.78
CA GLY A 251 -6.32 19.91 10.34
C GLY A 251 -5.29 19.23 11.26
N GLN A 252 -5.75 18.47 12.26
CA GLN A 252 -4.87 17.77 13.20
C GLN A 252 -4.03 16.68 12.52
N LEU A 253 -4.63 15.96 11.56
CA LEU A 253 -3.93 14.96 10.76
C LEU A 253 -2.84 15.58 9.89
N SER A 254 -3.12 16.76 9.32
CA SER A 254 -2.16 17.54 8.52
C SER A 254 -1.00 18.04 9.37
N GLU A 255 -1.26 18.60 10.55
CA GLU A 255 -0.21 19.05 11.48
C GLU A 255 0.74 17.90 11.86
N ARG A 256 0.17 16.73 12.22
CA ARG A 256 0.97 15.55 12.58
C ARG A 256 1.73 14.98 11.41
N ALA A 257 1.12 14.88 10.23
CA ALA A 257 1.79 14.43 9.03
C ALA A 257 2.92 15.39 8.63
N THR A 258 2.71 16.70 8.77
CA THR A 258 3.73 17.72 8.50
C THR A 258 4.92 17.59 9.47
N ALA A 259 4.65 17.40 10.77
CA ALA A 259 5.70 17.14 11.75
C ALA A 259 6.52 15.87 11.42
N LEU A 260 5.87 14.82 10.92
CA LEU A 260 6.55 13.61 10.46
C LEU A 260 7.36 13.85 9.17
N LEU A 261 6.81 14.59 8.21
CA LEU A 261 7.49 14.93 6.94
C LEU A 261 8.73 15.81 7.15
N GLN A 262 8.72 16.64 8.19
CA GLN A 262 9.88 17.44 8.62
C GLN A 262 10.92 16.62 9.39
N SER A 263 10.61 15.38 9.79
CA SER A 263 11.59 14.51 10.46
C SER A 263 12.60 13.92 9.49
N ASP A 264 13.88 14.07 9.79
CA ASP A 264 14.97 13.44 9.03
C ASP A 264 14.94 11.91 9.10
N SER A 265 14.26 11.34 10.10
CA SER A 265 14.19 9.90 10.32
C SER A 265 13.11 9.19 9.50
N LEU A 266 12.26 9.93 8.77
CA LEU A 266 11.15 9.34 8.02
C LEU A 266 11.65 8.74 6.69
N LEU A 267 11.44 7.43 6.55
CA LEU A 267 11.84 6.67 5.35
C LEU A 267 11.13 7.19 4.10
N PRO A 268 11.79 7.17 2.91
CA PRO A 268 11.17 7.65 1.67
C PRO A 268 9.81 7.03 1.34
N PRO A 269 9.60 5.70 1.44
CA PRO A 269 8.27 5.11 1.21
C PRO A 269 7.20 5.61 2.18
N ASN A 270 7.58 5.95 3.42
CA ASN A 270 6.66 6.46 4.43
C ASN A 270 6.26 7.91 4.16
N ARG A 271 7.17 8.73 3.63
CA ARG A 271 6.83 10.07 3.10
C ARG A 271 5.74 9.93 2.03
N MET A 272 5.93 9.01 1.08
CA MET A 272 4.95 8.76 0.02
C MET A 272 3.58 8.35 0.58
N HIS A 273 3.55 7.43 1.54
CA HIS A 273 2.29 7.03 2.19
C HIS A 273 1.60 8.20 2.91
N LEU A 274 2.33 9.12 3.54
CA LEU A 274 1.74 10.30 4.18
C LEU A 274 1.10 11.25 3.16
N TYR A 275 1.76 11.52 2.04
CA TYR A 275 1.18 12.33 0.97
C TYR A 275 -0.07 11.67 0.36
N GLU A 276 -0.01 10.36 0.10
CA GLU A 276 -1.19 9.61 -0.36
C GLU A 276 -2.33 9.66 0.68
N PHE A 277 -2.03 9.44 1.96
CA PHE A 277 -2.99 9.51 3.04
C PHE A 277 -3.70 10.86 3.10
N LEU A 278 -2.93 11.96 3.14
CA LEU A 278 -3.49 13.32 3.18
C LEU A 278 -4.33 13.62 1.94
N SER A 279 -3.88 13.20 0.75
CA SER A 279 -4.65 13.38 -0.49
C SER A 279 -5.96 12.59 -0.49
N CYS A 280 -5.98 11.37 0.05
CA CYS A 280 -7.21 10.59 0.19
C CYS A 280 -8.23 11.31 1.08
N VAL A 281 -7.80 11.90 2.21
CA VAL A 281 -8.72 12.65 3.08
C VAL A 281 -9.15 13.97 2.43
N ALA A 282 -8.20 14.71 1.82
CA ALA A 282 -8.46 15.97 1.15
C ALA A 282 -9.48 15.84 0.02
N THR A 283 -9.38 14.78 -0.79
CA THR A 283 -10.29 14.55 -1.93
C THR A 283 -11.75 14.31 -1.52
N ALA A 284 -12.01 13.99 -0.25
CA ALA A 284 -13.35 13.90 0.31
C ALA A 284 -13.91 15.22 0.89
N VAL A 285 -13.13 16.30 0.90
CA VAL A 285 -13.64 17.64 1.21
C VAL A 285 -14.61 18.04 0.10
N GLU A 286 -15.84 18.42 0.48
CA GLU A 286 -16.90 18.75 -0.48
C GLU A 286 -16.59 20.03 -1.25
N ASP A 287 -16.22 21.10 -0.54
CA ASP A 287 -15.90 22.40 -1.13
C ASP A 287 -14.70 22.32 -2.10
N PRO A 288 -14.88 22.59 -3.41
CA PRO A 288 -13.81 22.52 -4.39
C PRO A 288 -12.65 23.48 -4.13
N VAL A 289 -12.95 24.65 -3.56
CA VAL A 289 -11.93 25.67 -3.28
C VAL A 289 -11.06 25.25 -2.12
N ALA A 290 -11.66 24.89 -0.97
CA ALA A 290 -10.92 24.38 0.18
C ALA A 290 -10.13 23.11 -0.15
N ARG A 291 -10.70 22.20 -0.94
CA ARG A 291 -10.03 20.99 -1.40
C ARG A 291 -8.78 21.31 -2.24
N SER A 292 -8.90 22.21 -3.22
CA SER A 292 -7.79 22.61 -4.08
C SER A 292 -6.72 23.37 -3.31
N SER A 293 -7.12 24.27 -2.39
CA SER A 293 -6.20 24.98 -1.49
C SER A 293 -5.40 23.99 -0.66
N PHE A 294 -6.05 23.02 -0.02
CA PHE A 294 -5.37 22.03 0.82
C PHE A 294 -4.39 21.17 0.01
N VAL A 295 -4.78 20.70 -1.17
CA VAL A 295 -3.87 19.94 -2.05
C VAL A 295 -2.67 20.79 -2.47
N GLY A 296 -2.89 22.07 -2.75
CA GLY A 296 -1.83 23.05 -3.01
C GLY A 296 -0.89 23.23 -1.82
N ASP A 297 -1.42 23.33 -0.60
CA ASP A 297 -0.65 23.48 0.64
C ASP A 297 0.21 22.24 0.92
N VAL A 298 -0.37 21.05 0.77
CA VAL A 298 0.34 19.75 0.93
C VAL A 298 1.51 19.63 -0.06
N LEU A 299 1.33 20.11 -1.30
CA LEU A 299 2.34 20.03 -2.36
C LEU A 299 3.24 21.25 -2.47
N SER A 300 3.02 22.28 -1.64
CA SER A 300 3.74 23.56 -1.72
C SER A 300 5.26 23.40 -1.69
N GLY A 301 5.77 22.53 -0.81
CA GLY A 301 7.20 22.21 -0.71
C GLY A 301 7.75 21.54 -1.98
N ALA A 302 7.01 20.58 -2.56
CA ALA A 302 7.40 19.90 -3.80
C ALA A 302 7.45 20.87 -4.99
N LEU A 303 6.44 21.72 -5.10
CA LEU A 303 6.36 22.75 -6.15
C LEU A 303 7.51 23.75 -6.02
N THR A 304 7.78 24.21 -4.79
CA THR A 304 8.87 25.15 -4.52
C THR A 304 10.24 24.54 -4.85
N ALA A 305 10.45 23.26 -4.53
CA ALA A 305 11.66 22.53 -4.89
C ALA A 305 11.84 22.41 -6.42
N LEU A 306 10.78 22.11 -7.16
CA LEU A 306 10.83 22.03 -8.63
C LEU A 306 10.98 23.40 -9.31
N GLU A 307 10.50 24.46 -8.67
CA GLU A 307 10.64 25.84 -9.14
C GLU A 307 12.02 26.44 -8.84
N SER A 308 12.83 25.75 -8.02
CA SER A 308 14.15 26.20 -7.60
C SER A 308 15.11 26.44 -8.78
N PRO A 309 15.98 27.47 -8.71
CA PRO A 309 17.00 27.71 -9.72
C PRO A 309 17.90 26.49 -9.96
N GLU A 310 18.19 25.73 -8.92
CA GLU A 310 19.04 24.54 -8.96
C GLU A 310 18.42 23.44 -9.82
N VAL A 311 17.13 23.11 -9.61
CA VAL A 311 16.42 22.12 -10.42
C VAL A 311 16.27 22.62 -11.85
N LYS A 312 15.92 23.90 -12.06
CA LYS A 312 15.82 24.50 -13.41
C LYS A 312 17.13 24.46 -14.18
N ALA A 313 18.25 24.71 -13.52
CA ALA A 313 19.58 24.60 -14.13
C ALA A 313 19.92 23.15 -14.47
N MET A 314 19.58 22.21 -13.59
CA MET A 314 19.82 20.78 -13.80
C MET A 314 19.02 20.24 -14.99
N VAL A 315 17.74 20.59 -15.12
CA VAL A 315 16.92 20.14 -16.27
C VAL A 315 17.06 21.07 -17.49
N GLY A 316 17.93 22.06 -17.43
CA GLY A 316 18.19 23.01 -18.51
C GLY A 316 18.81 22.38 -19.76
N SER A 317 19.66 21.37 -19.57
CA SER A 317 20.38 20.66 -20.64
C SER A 317 20.82 19.26 -20.20
N VAL A 318 21.31 18.45 -21.15
CA VAL A 318 21.87 17.12 -20.87
C VAL A 318 23.08 17.22 -19.94
N GLU A 319 23.96 18.20 -20.17
CA GLU A 319 25.14 18.47 -19.35
C GLU A 319 24.74 18.92 -17.93
N GLY A 320 23.70 19.75 -17.82
CA GLY A 320 23.13 20.16 -16.54
C GLY A 320 22.64 18.98 -15.72
N LEU A 321 21.94 18.04 -16.37
CA LEU A 321 21.41 16.84 -15.71
C LEU A 321 22.55 15.92 -15.27
N MET A 322 23.52 15.66 -16.15
CA MET A 322 24.69 14.85 -15.84
C MET A 322 25.54 15.46 -14.72
N ALA A 323 25.70 16.78 -14.68
CA ALA A 323 26.41 17.47 -13.61
C ALA A 323 25.63 17.43 -12.28
N GLY A 324 24.32 17.66 -12.32
CA GLY A 324 23.45 17.62 -11.14
C GLY A 324 23.40 16.25 -10.47
N LEU A 325 23.46 15.18 -11.27
CA LEU A 325 23.55 13.79 -10.82
C LEU A 325 24.98 13.31 -10.51
N GLY A 326 25.98 14.19 -10.60
CA GLY A 326 27.39 13.86 -10.30
C GLY A 326 28.10 13.00 -11.35
N ILE A 327 27.42 12.62 -12.43
CA ILE A 327 27.94 11.77 -13.52
C ILE A 327 29.13 12.44 -14.21
N ALA A 328 29.02 13.74 -14.52
CA ALA A 328 30.09 14.48 -15.17
C ALA A 328 31.34 14.60 -14.29
N GLN A 329 31.15 14.80 -12.98
CA GLN A 329 32.26 14.93 -12.04
C GLN A 329 32.94 13.59 -11.76
N ALA A 330 32.16 12.51 -11.58
CA ALA A 330 32.69 11.17 -11.39
C ALA A 330 33.48 10.68 -12.61
N ALA A 331 33.09 11.07 -13.82
CA ALA A 331 33.84 10.77 -15.04
C ALA A 331 35.21 11.46 -15.07
N ALA A 332 35.27 12.74 -14.69
CA ALA A 332 36.51 13.50 -14.63
C ALA A 332 37.41 13.07 -13.45
N ILE A 333 36.80 12.75 -12.31
CA ILE A 333 37.48 12.43 -11.05
C ILE A 333 36.77 11.22 -10.42
N PRO A 334 37.16 9.98 -10.77
CA PRO A 334 36.50 8.76 -10.28
C PRO A 334 36.40 8.68 -8.76
N ALA A 335 37.39 9.20 -8.04
CA ALA A 335 37.41 9.24 -6.59
C ALA A 335 36.26 10.06 -5.97
N SER A 336 35.69 11.03 -6.71
CA SER A 336 34.58 11.86 -6.22
C SER A 336 33.32 11.02 -5.96
N ALA A 337 33.15 9.89 -6.64
CA ALA A 337 32.02 8.98 -6.43
C ALA A 337 31.96 8.39 -5.00
N THR A 338 33.07 8.44 -4.26
CA THR A 338 33.17 7.98 -2.87
C THR A 338 33.40 9.11 -1.87
N GLU A 339 33.52 10.35 -2.34
CA GLU A 339 33.74 11.51 -1.48
C GLU A 339 32.44 11.88 -0.73
N PRO A 340 32.42 11.87 0.61
CA PRO A 340 31.17 12.04 1.38
C PRO A 340 30.40 13.33 1.05
N GLU A 341 31.09 14.45 0.88
CA GLU A 341 30.46 15.75 0.56
C GLU A 341 29.86 15.77 -0.84
N HIS A 342 30.57 15.18 -1.82
CA HIS A 342 30.07 15.07 -3.19
C HIS A 342 28.85 14.14 -3.26
N VAL A 343 28.94 12.95 -2.64
CA VAL A 343 27.83 11.99 -2.56
C VAL A 343 26.63 12.65 -1.89
N LYS A 344 26.83 13.37 -0.78
CA LYS A 344 25.75 14.09 -0.10
C LYS A 344 25.09 15.12 -1.01
N LYS A 345 25.87 15.92 -1.75
CA LYS A 345 25.33 16.90 -2.71
C LYS A 345 24.52 16.22 -3.83
N VAL A 346 25.04 15.16 -4.42
CA VAL A 346 24.36 14.40 -5.49
C VAL A 346 23.06 13.79 -4.98
N VAL A 347 23.09 13.18 -3.79
CA VAL A 347 21.90 12.62 -3.14
C VAL A 347 20.89 13.72 -2.85
N THR A 348 21.31 14.90 -2.36
CA THR A 348 20.41 16.04 -2.14
C THR A 348 19.76 16.50 -3.44
N ASN A 349 20.51 16.64 -4.54
CA ASN A 349 19.97 17.02 -5.85
C ASN A 349 18.98 15.99 -6.38
N TYR A 350 19.35 14.71 -6.33
CA TYR A 350 18.50 13.60 -6.75
C TYR A 350 17.21 13.56 -5.95
N VAL A 351 17.30 13.59 -4.62
CA VAL A 351 16.15 13.58 -3.73
C VAL A 351 15.29 14.81 -3.97
N SER A 352 15.86 16.01 -4.09
CA SER A 352 15.10 17.25 -4.32
C SER A 352 14.20 17.17 -5.55
N MET A 353 14.74 16.73 -6.70
CA MET A 353 13.95 16.63 -7.93
C MET A 353 13.01 15.40 -7.92
N PHE A 354 13.55 14.20 -7.74
CA PHE A 354 12.77 12.98 -7.91
C PHE A 354 11.78 12.73 -6.78
N SER A 355 12.10 13.13 -5.53
CA SER A 355 11.10 13.09 -4.45
C SER A 355 9.95 14.03 -4.76
N SER A 356 10.20 15.23 -5.29
CA SER A 356 9.14 16.18 -5.61
C SER A 356 8.22 15.65 -6.72
N PHE A 357 8.78 15.03 -7.77
CA PHE A 357 7.97 14.35 -8.78
C PHE A 357 7.19 13.16 -8.22
N ASN A 358 7.80 12.34 -7.36
CA ASN A 358 7.09 11.23 -6.73
C ASN A 358 5.92 11.72 -5.87
N GLN A 359 6.09 12.82 -5.13
CA GLN A 359 5.04 13.47 -4.33
C GLN A 359 3.88 13.94 -5.22
N LEU A 360 4.19 14.66 -6.30
CA LEU A 360 3.20 15.07 -7.29
C LEU A 360 2.47 13.88 -7.91
N LEU A 361 3.19 12.84 -8.33
CA LEU A 361 2.60 11.63 -8.91
C LEU A 361 1.65 10.93 -7.94
N SER A 362 2.04 10.85 -6.67
CA SER A 362 1.25 10.15 -5.64
C SER A 362 -0.04 10.89 -5.30
N VAL A 363 0.04 12.22 -5.13
CA VAL A 363 -1.16 13.04 -4.90
C VAL A 363 -2.03 13.12 -6.16
N GLY A 364 -1.43 13.35 -7.32
CA GLY A 364 -2.13 13.44 -8.60
C GLY A 364 -2.89 12.15 -8.94
N LYS A 365 -2.26 10.97 -8.72
CA LYS A 365 -2.93 9.67 -8.87
C LYS A 365 -4.20 9.57 -8.02
N ARG A 366 -4.15 10.00 -6.75
CA ARG A 366 -5.30 9.93 -5.83
C ARG A 366 -6.40 10.91 -6.20
N CYS A 367 -6.03 12.13 -6.58
CA CYS A 367 -6.99 13.13 -7.05
C CYS A 367 -7.72 12.62 -8.30
N HIS A 368 -6.99 12.06 -9.28
CA HIS A 368 -7.57 11.46 -10.49
C HIS A 368 -8.49 10.27 -10.21
N GLU A 369 -8.08 9.35 -9.33
CA GLU A 369 -8.90 8.19 -8.93
C GLU A 369 -10.26 8.60 -8.35
N VAL A 370 -10.33 9.74 -7.66
CA VAL A 370 -11.57 10.29 -7.09
C VAL A 370 -12.34 11.12 -8.10
N ALA A 371 -11.65 11.95 -8.89
CA ALA A 371 -12.26 12.73 -9.97
C ALA A 371 -13.08 11.83 -10.90
N LYS A 372 -12.53 10.67 -11.32
CA LYS A 372 -13.24 9.67 -12.14
C LYS A 372 -14.56 9.14 -11.59
N LYS A 373 -14.79 9.26 -10.28
CA LYS A 373 -16.00 8.73 -9.61
C LYS A 373 -17.07 9.78 -9.38
N ARG A 374 -16.78 11.05 -9.67
CA ARG A 374 -17.74 12.14 -9.47
C ARG A 374 -18.77 12.15 -10.61
N PRO A 375 -19.97 12.70 -10.38
CA PRO A 375 -21.03 12.74 -11.40
C PRO A 375 -20.61 13.44 -12.71
N SER A 376 -19.65 14.37 -12.61
CA SER A 376 -18.97 15.11 -13.69
C SER A 376 -17.63 14.49 -14.10
N GLY A 377 -17.31 13.29 -13.58
CA GLY A 377 -15.97 12.76 -13.32
C GLY A 377 -15.09 12.41 -14.50
N GLY A 378 -14.63 13.45 -15.19
CA GLY A 378 -13.86 13.40 -16.41
C GLY A 378 -14.80 13.57 -17.60
N ILE A 379 -14.40 14.41 -18.54
CA ILE A 379 -14.92 14.47 -19.91
C ILE A 379 -15.60 13.13 -20.28
N PRO A 380 -16.88 13.11 -20.66
CA PRO A 380 -17.53 11.87 -21.04
C PRO A 380 -16.81 11.33 -22.28
N LEU A 381 -15.89 10.38 -22.10
CA LEU A 381 -15.70 9.34 -23.10
C LEU A 381 -17.00 8.52 -23.12
N GLN A 382 -18.06 9.11 -23.68
CA GLN A 382 -19.25 8.39 -24.07
C GLN A 382 -18.79 7.25 -24.97
N ASN A 383 -18.88 6.03 -24.44
CA ASN A 383 -18.79 4.78 -25.19
C ASN A 383 -17.54 4.60 -26.05
N VAL A 384 -16.35 4.58 -25.46
CA VAL A 384 -15.30 3.74 -26.04
C VAL A 384 -15.61 2.29 -25.61
N PRO A 385 -15.94 1.37 -26.54
CA PRO A 385 -16.14 -0.04 -26.19
C PRO A 385 -14.85 -0.58 -25.54
N PRO A 386 -14.94 -1.57 -24.63
CA PRO A 386 -13.76 -2.18 -24.04
C PRO A 386 -12.82 -2.68 -25.14
N ALA A 387 -11.51 -2.55 -24.91
CA ALA A 387 -10.41 -2.85 -25.85
C ALA A 387 -10.40 -4.28 -26.45
N SER A 388 -11.35 -5.13 -26.08
CA SER A 388 -11.67 -6.41 -26.72
C SER A 388 -12.36 -6.29 -28.09
N ALA A 389 -12.66 -5.08 -28.58
CA ALA A 389 -13.28 -4.87 -29.90
C ALA A 389 -12.29 -4.56 -31.05
N TYR A 390 -10.98 -4.49 -30.79
CA TYR A 390 -9.98 -4.13 -31.82
C TYR A 390 -9.50 -5.27 -32.73
N THR A 391 -10.07 -6.48 -32.61
CA THR A 391 -9.82 -7.58 -33.56
C THR A 391 -10.99 -7.74 -34.53
N ALA A 392 -11.19 -6.75 -35.40
CA ALA A 392 -11.98 -6.91 -36.64
C ALA A 392 -11.69 -5.74 -37.59
N PHE A 393 -10.47 -5.67 -38.13
CA PHE A 393 -10.22 -4.95 -39.38
C PHE A 393 -10.17 -5.97 -40.52
N SER A 394 -11.30 -6.10 -41.20
CA SER A 394 -11.37 -6.55 -42.58
C SER A 394 -12.42 -5.69 -43.28
N GLN A 395 -11.92 -4.73 -44.05
CA GLN A 395 -12.45 -4.25 -45.32
C GLN A 395 -13.95 -4.48 -45.60
N GLU A 396 -14.73 -3.40 -45.65
CA GLU A 396 -15.21 -2.78 -46.90
C GLU A 396 -16.36 -1.80 -46.61
N ASN A 397 -16.35 -0.70 -47.37
CA ASN A 397 -17.45 0.25 -47.59
C ASN A 397 -17.72 1.34 -46.54
N GLY A 398 -17.23 2.54 -46.86
CA GLY A 398 -18.07 3.73 -46.92
C GLY A 398 -18.27 4.52 -45.62
N GLN A 399 -17.51 5.61 -45.49
CA GLN A 399 -17.91 6.84 -44.76
C GLN A 399 -18.46 6.65 -43.34
N GLY A 400 -17.60 6.24 -42.41
CA GLY A 400 -17.78 6.54 -40.99
C GLY A 400 -16.73 7.56 -40.57
N GLN A 401 -17.08 8.84 -40.51
CA GLN A 401 -16.27 9.82 -39.80
C GLN A 401 -16.13 9.32 -38.35
N GLN A 402 -14.91 8.96 -37.94
CA GLN A 402 -14.56 8.93 -36.52
C GLN A 402 -14.56 10.38 -36.04
N ASN A 403 -15.74 10.90 -35.73
CA ASN A 403 -15.87 12.15 -35.00
C ASN A 403 -15.38 11.88 -33.59
N PHE A 404 -14.13 12.24 -33.30
CA PHE A 404 -13.80 12.67 -31.95
C PHE A 404 -14.66 13.90 -31.70
N PRO A 405 -15.63 13.87 -30.77
CA PRO A 405 -16.36 15.07 -30.44
C PRO A 405 -15.33 16.10 -29.96
N ASP A 406 -15.15 17.16 -30.74
CA ASP A 406 -14.41 18.33 -30.31
C ASP A 406 -15.26 19.00 -29.22
N GLU A 407 -14.96 18.67 -27.96
CA GLU A 407 -15.66 19.23 -26.80
C GLU A 407 -15.32 20.71 -26.56
N GLY A 408 -14.56 21.33 -27.47
CA GLY A 408 -14.09 22.70 -27.33
C GLY A 408 -13.06 22.85 -26.20
N PRO A 409 -12.51 24.06 -26.02
CA PRO A 409 -11.56 24.31 -24.96
C PRO A 409 -12.27 24.26 -23.59
N VAL A 410 -12.01 23.19 -22.83
CA VAL A 410 -12.42 23.11 -21.42
C VAL A 410 -11.54 24.04 -20.59
N ALA A 411 -12.14 24.95 -19.81
CA ALA A 411 -11.35 25.84 -18.96
C ALA A 411 -10.72 25.06 -17.80
N LEU A 412 -9.50 25.45 -17.39
CA LEU A 412 -8.84 24.88 -16.21
C LEU A 412 -9.69 25.01 -14.94
N SER A 413 -10.49 26.09 -14.85
CA SER A 413 -11.46 26.31 -13.77
C SER A 413 -12.53 25.23 -13.71
N ASP A 414 -12.97 24.74 -14.87
CA ASP A 414 -14.04 23.76 -14.96
C ASP A 414 -13.49 22.38 -14.59
N LEU A 415 -12.29 22.05 -15.06
CA LEU A 415 -11.57 20.83 -14.66
C LEU A 415 -11.21 20.82 -13.16
N ALA A 416 -10.91 21.98 -12.58
CA ALA A 416 -10.57 22.12 -11.16
C ALA A 416 -11.75 21.85 -10.22
N LEU A 417 -12.99 21.92 -10.71
CA LEU A 417 -14.18 21.54 -9.92
C LEU A 417 -14.10 20.06 -9.53
N ASP A 418 -13.61 19.21 -10.43
CA ASP A 418 -13.55 17.77 -10.26
C ASP A 418 -12.21 17.27 -9.75
N ASP A 419 -11.12 17.78 -10.32
CA ASP A 419 -9.77 17.38 -9.97
C ASP A 419 -9.00 18.55 -9.30
N PRO A 420 -8.80 18.48 -7.96
CA PRO A 420 -8.10 19.53 -7.23
C PRO A 420 -6.60 19.61 -7.55
N PHE A 421 -6.06 18.69 -8.36
CA PHE A 421 -4.68 18.70 -8.83
C PHE A 421 -4.49 19.57 -10.08
N VAL A 422 -5.55 19.79 -10.87
CA VAL A 422 -5.52 20.58 -12.12
C VAL A 422 -4.97 22.01 -11.92
N PRO A 423 -5.36 22.76 -10.87
CA PRO A 423 -4.83 24.11 -10.65
C PRO A 423 -3.30 24.17 -10.51
N LEU A 424 -2.65 23.05 -10.18
CA LEU A 424 -1.20 22.98 -9.99
C LEU A 424 -0.44 22.74 -11.29
N TRP A 425 -1.11 22.29 -12.35
CA TRP A 425 -0.48 21.93 -13.63
C TRP A 425 0.43 23.02 -14.21
N PRO A 426 0.04 24.31 -14.25
CA PRO A 426 0.90 25.35 -14.81
C PRO A 426 2.23 25.52 -14.07
N ARG A 427 2.31 25.10 -12.79
CA ARG A 427 3.51 25.26 -11.96
C ARG A 427 4.56 24.19 -12.19
N PHE A 428 4.17 22.94 -12.41
CA PHE A 428 5.12 21.82 -12.51
C PHE A 428 5.24 21.19 -13.90
N LEU A 429 4.22 21.29 -14.76
CA LEU A 429 4.26 20.67 -16.09
C LEU A 429 5.44 21.15 -16.95
N PRO A 430 5.80 22.45 -16.97
CA PRO A 430 6.96 22.90 -17.73
C PRO A 430 8.25 22.18 -17.30
N THR A 431 8.52 22.09 -16.00
CA THR A 431 9.69 21.40 -15.46
C THR A 431 9.64 19.89 -15.75
N LEU A 432 8.47 19.26 -15.66
CA LEU A 432 8.29 17.84 -15.98
C LEU A 432 8.58 17.55 -17.45
N ILE A 433 8.00 18.33 -18.36
CA ILE A 433 8.22 18.20 -19.81
C ILE A 433 9.70 18.37 -20.14
N GLN A 434 10.34 19.38 -19.55
CA GLN A 434 11.76 19.63 -19.74
C GLN A 434 12.63 18.49 -19.20
N THR A 435 12.27 17.93 -18.03
CA THR A 435 12.95 16.75 -17.48
C THR A 435 12.85 15.56 -18.43
N ILE A 436 11.65 15.29 -18.95
CA ILE A 436 11.41 14.20 -19.91
C ILE A 436 12.23 14.45 -21.19
N ASP A 437 12.19 15.65 -21.75
CA ASP A 437 12.95 16.03 -22.95
C ASP A 437 14.46 15.82 -22.76
N VAL A 438 15.03 16.29 -21.65
CA VAL A 438 16.46 16.10 -21.36
C VAL A 438 16.80 14.63 -21.13
N CYS A 439 15.96 13.88 -20.40
CA CYS A 439 16.14 12.45 -20.23
C CYS A 439 16.12 11.74 -21.59
N LEU A 440 15.17 12.04 -22.48
CA LEU A 440 15.10 11.43 -23.82
C LEU A 440 16.30 11.82 -24.69
N LYS A 441 16.79 13.06 -24.59
CA LYS A 441 18.01 13.51 -25.28
C LYS A 441 19.26 12.76 -24.80
N LEU A 442 19.36 12.43 -23.52
CA LEU A 442 20.43 11.60 -22.98
C LEU A 442 20.47 10.21 -23.65
N TRP A 443 19.31 9.69 -24.06
CA TRP A 443 19.18 8.44 -24.81
C TRP A 443 19.49 8.56 -26.31
N HIS A 444 19.73 9.77 -26.84
CA HIS A 444 20.04 9.94 -28.26
C HIS A 444 21.37 9.25 -28.61
N PRO A 445 21.49 8.56 -29.78
CA PRO A 445 22.68 7.79 -30.13
C PRO A 445 24.00 8.57 -30.05
N GLU A 446 23.97 9.86 -30.37
CA GLU A 446 25.14 10.74 -30.29
C GLU A 446 25.62 10.95 -28.84
N CYS A 447 24.67 11.16 -27.92
CA CYS A 447 24.97 11.27 -26.48
C CYS A 447 25.43 9.92 -25.94
N GLN A 448 24.74 8.84 -26.26
CA GLN A 448 25.13 7.49 -25.85
C GLN A 448 26.53 7.12 -26.35
N ALA A 449 26.86 7.42 -27.60
CA ALA A 449 28.19 7.17 -28.16
C ALA A 449 29.29 7.96 -27.45
N ALA A 450 28.97 9.12 -26.88
CA ALA A 450 29.90 9.86 -26.02
C ALA A 450 30.05 9.19 -24.64
N LEU A 451 28.93 8.82 -23.99
CA LEU A 451 28.94 8.14 -22.69
C LEU A 451 29.65 6.79 -22.72
N LEU A 452 29.45 6.00 -23.78
CA LEU A 452 30.05 4.67 -23.95
C LEU A 452 31.59 4.70 -24.06
N LYS A 453 32.17 5.84 -24.47
CA LYS A 453 33.63 6.01 -24.53
C LYS A 453 34.24 6.18 -23.15
N ASP A 454 33.47 6.66 -22.19
CA ASP A 454 33.92 6.86 -20.82
C ASP A 454 33.62 5.59 -19.98
N PRO A 455 34.64 4.99 -19.34
CA PRO A 455 34.48 3.72 -18.63
C PRO A 455 33.56 3.80 -17.41
N ILE A 456 33.28 4.99 -16.90
CA ILE A 456 32.37 5.25 -15.77
C ILE A 456 30.99 5.63 -16.27
N GLN A 457 30.89 6.55 -17.24
CA GLN A 457 29.59 7.03 -17.73
C GLN A 457 28.83 6.00 -18.54
N ARG A 458 29.49 4.98 -19.11
CA ARG A 458 28.83 3.89 -19.86
C ARG A 458 27.76 3.14 -19.07
N TYR A 459 27.82 3.16 -17.74
CA TYR A 459 26.85 2.49 -16.88
C TYR A 459 25.60 3.32 -16.56
N VAL A 460 25.58 4.61 -16.90
CA VAL A 460 24.48 5.54 -16.57
C VAL A 460 23.13 5.09 -17.14
N LEU A 461 23.15 4.45 -18.31
CA LEU A 461 21.97 3.95 -19.02
C LEU A 461 21.92 2.42 -19.06
N ALA A 462 22.83 1.74 -18.36
CA ALA A 462 22.84 0.29 -18.31
C ALA A 462 21.68 -0.20 -17.44
N MET A 463 21.05 -1.30 -17.85
CA MET A 463 20.14 -2.02 -16.96
C MET A 463 20.92 -2.58 -15.78
N SER A 464 20.32 -2.54 -14.58
CA SER A 464 20.95 -3.15 -13.42
C SER A 464 20.95 -4.68 -13.53
N ASP A 465 21.94 -5.33 -12.91
CA ASP A 465 22.02 -6.80 -12.87
C ASP A 465 20.78 -7.42 -12.21
N ASP A 466 20.19 -6.74 -11.23
CA ASP A 466 18.94 -7.16 -10.58
C ASP A 466 17.75 -7.12 -11.54
N GLU A 467 17.62 -6.06 -12.35
CA GLU A 467 16.57 -5.96 -13.37
C GLU A 467 16.78 -6.99 -14.48
N ALA A 468 18.02 -7.22 -14.90
CA ALA A 468 18.37 -8.25 -15.87
C ALA A 468 18.02 -9.65 -15.34
N TYR A 469 18.38 -9.94 -14.08
CA TYR A 469 18.04 -11.20 -13.40
C TYR A 469 16.52 -11.38 -13.27
N LEU A 470 15.79 -10.35 -12.84
CA LEU A 470 14.33 -10.40 -12.73
C LEU A 470 13.65 -10.60 -14.09
N ALA A 471 14.16 -9.98 -15.16
CA ALA A 471 13.66 -10.19 -16.52
C ALA A 471 13.84 -11.66 -16.95
N THR A 472 14.99 -12.28 -16.65
CA THR A 472 15.22 -13.71 -16.96
C THR A 472 14.35 -14.67 -16.13
N LYS A 473 13.93 -14.28 -14.92
CA LYS A 473 12.99 -15.07 -14.10
C LYS A 473 11.54 -14.98 -14.58
N GLN A 474 11.11 -13.83 -15.11
CA GLN A 474 9.76 -13.65 -15.66
C GLN A 474 9.55 -14.39 -16.99
N ASP A 475 10.63 -14.76 -17.67
CA ASP A 475 10.64 -15.42 -18.98
C ASP A 475 10.12 -16.88 -19.00
N SER A 476 9.71 -17.43 -17.85
CA SER A 476 9.09 -18.76 -17.78
C SER A 476 7.63 -18.80 -18.27
N ASN A 477 6.92 -17.66 -18.33
CA ASN A 477 5.51 -17.60 -18.76
C ASN A 477 5.16 -16.51 -19.79
N THR A 478 6.08 -15.59 -20.10
CA THR A 478 5.86 -14.56 -21.13
C THR A 478 7.02 -14.58 -22.10
N ARG A 479 6.78 -14.87 -23.38
CA ARG A 479 7.77 -14.67 -24.45
C ARG A 479 8.05 -13.16 -24.56
N GLY A 480 9.03 -12.68 -23.81
CA GLY A 480 9.56 -11.34 -23.93
C GLY A 480 10.26 -11.13 -25.28
N VAL A 481 10.24 -9.89 -25.76
CA VAL A 481 10.73 -9.47 -27.08
C VAL A 481 12.27 -9.53 -27.21
N PHE A 482 12.99 -9.76 -26.11
CA PHE A 482 14.45 -9.88 -26.10
C PHE A 482 14.84 -11.34 -25.94
N GLY A 483 15.08 -12.01 -27.07
CA GLY A 483 15.53 -13.39 -27.10
C GLY A 483 16.89 -13.61 -26.44
N ARG A 484 17.21 -14.89 -26.18
CA ARG A 484 18.51 -15.39 -25.72
C ARG A 484 19.64 -14.89 -26.64
N GLY A 485 20.26 -13.78 -26.29
CA GLY A 485 21.34 -13.19 -27.09
C GLY A 485 21.61 -11.70 -26.90
N GLY A 486 20.96 -11.02 -25.95
CA GLY A 486 21.30 -9.64 -25.61
C GLY A 486 22.73 -9.55 -25.06
N THR A 487 23.67 -9.14 -25.90
CA THR A 487 25.05 -8.84 -25.51
C THR A 487 25.06 -7.62 -24.60
N ALA A 488 25.21 -7.84 -23.30
CA ALA A 488 25.69 -6.86 -22.34
C ALA A 488 27.03 -7.39 -21.80
N GLY A 489 28.12 -6.78 -22.26
CA GLY A 489 29.50 -6.99 -21.82
C GLY A 489 30.28 -5.70 -22.01
#